data_AF-A0ABD0NWH1-F1
#
_entry.id   AF-A0ABD0NWH1-F1
#
_cell.length_a   1.000
_cell.length_b   1.000
_cell.length_c   1.000
_cell.angle_alpha   90.00
_cell.angle_beta   90.00
_cell.angle_gamma   90.00
#
_symmetry.space_group_name_H-M   'P 1'
#
loop_
_entity.id
_entity.type
_entity.pdbx_description
1 polymer ?
#
loop_
_entity_poly.entity_id
_entity_poly.type
_entity_poly.pdbx_seq_one_letter_code
_entity_poly.pdbx_strand_id
1 'polypeptide(L)' 'NPYYSNYDYHVMCDYNVEWNGWYRLFYNGQNAQMPESCVNYGMCGTEDPLWLNGPHPQLEDGVVTRQ' A
#
# COMPACT_ATOMS: atom_id res chain seq x y z
N ASN A 1 14.23 -12.07 -23.71
CA ASN A 1 14.00 -13.49 -23.40
C ASN A 1 15.27 -14.01 -22.74
N PRO A 2 15.36 -14.09 -21.39
CA PRO A 2 14.69 -15.14 -20.62
C PRO A 2 14.34 -14.74 -19.17
N TYR A 3 13.17 -14.15 -18.91
CA TYR A 3 12.69 -13.97 -17.53
C TYR A 3 11.18 -14.18 -17.39
N TYR A 4 10.58 -14.97 -18.30
CA TYR A 4 9.29 -15.56 -17.99
C TYR A 4 9.54 -16.76 -17.09
N SER A 5 9.75 -16.49 -15.80
CA SER A 5 9.58 -17.54 -14.80
C SER A 5 8.09 -17.83 -14.71
N ASN A 6 7.74 -19.08 -15.01
CA ASN A 6 6.41 -19.63 -14.85
C ASN A 6 6.17 -19.85 -13.35
N TYR A 7 5.92 -18.76 -12.63
CA TYR A 7 5.28 -18.78 -11.34
C TYR A 7 4.04 -17.93 -11.52
N ASP A 8 2.87 -18.53 -11.35
CA ASP A 8 1.61 -17.83 -11.19
C ASP A 8 1.65 -17.05 -9.85
N TYR A 9 2.52 -16.05 -9.77
CA TYR A 9 2.37 -14.96 -8.82
C TYR A 9 1.19 -14.16 -9.35
N HIS A 10 -0.01 -14.53 -8.93
CA HIS A 10 -1.15 -13.64 -9.00
C HIS A 10 -0.77 -12.37 -8.21
N VAL A 11 -0.17 -11.40 -8.89
CA VAL A 11 0.07 -10.07 -8.37
C VAL A 11 -1.32 -9.49 -8.13
N MET A 12 -1.71 -9.41 -6.85
CA MET A 12 -3.01 -8.91 -6.46
C MET A 12 -2.96 -7.38 -6.53
N CYS A 13 -3.52 -6.83 -7.60
CA CYS A 13 -3.73 -5.39 -7.77
C CYS A 13 -5.23 -5.10 -7.78
N ASP A 14 -5.63 -4.02 -7.12
CA ASP A 14 -7.01 -3.53 -7.12
C ASP A 14 -7.38 -2.72 -8.38
N TYR A 15 -6.51 -2.69 -9.38
CA TYR A 15 -6.68 -1.94 -10.64
C TYR A 15 -8.02 -2.18 -11.34
N ASN A 16 -8.55 -3.41 -11.30
CA ASN A 16 -9.83 -3.79 -11.93
C ASN A 16 -10.97 -3.95 -10.91
N VAL A 17 -10.85 -3.37 -9.71
CA VAL A 17 -11.84 -3.48 -8.65
C VAL A 17 -12.65 -2.19 -8.56
N GLU A 18 -13.91 -2.22 -8.99
CA GLU A 18 -14.87 -1.16 -8.71
C GLU A 18 -15.40 -1.29 -7.28
N TRP A 19 -14.76 -0.58 -6.34
CA TRP A 19 -15.14 -0.64 -4.93
C TRP A 19 -15.19 0.75 -4.26
N ASN A 20 -16.06 0.86 -3.25
CA ASN A 20 -16.16 2.01 -2.37
C ASN A 20 -16.02 1.54 -0.92
N GLY A 21 -14.87 1.84 -0.31
CA GLY A 21 -14.58 1.52 1.09
C GLY A 21 -13.16 1.92 1.50
N TRP A 22 -12.63 1.28 2.55
CA TRP A 22 -11.35 1.61 3.16
C TRP A 22 -10.44 0.37 3.31
N TYR A 23 -9.16 0.51 2.98
CA TYR A 23 -8.18 -0.56 3.15
C TYR A 23 -7.61 -0.58 4.56
N ARG A 24 -7.36 -1.79 5.09
CA ARG A 24 -6.53 -2.00 6.28
C ARG A 24 -5.33 -2.85 5.91
N LEU A 25 -4.14 -2.31 6.10
CA LEU A 25 -2.92 -3.04 5.76
C LEU A 25 -2.43 -3.87 6.94
N PHE A 26 -2.11 -5.13 6.64
CA PHE A 26 -1.47 -6.05 7.57
C PHE A 26 -0.20 -6.62 6.94
N TYR A 27 0.87 -6.70 7.72
CA TYR A 27 2.12 -7.37 7.33
C TYR A 27 2.37 -8.50 8.32
N ASN A 28 2.45 -9.73 7.83
CA ASN A 28 2.57 -10.95 8.66
C ASN A 28 1.55 -11.02 9.82
N GLY A 29 0.30 -10.61 9.55
CA GLY A 29 -0.78 -10.60 10.54
C GLY A 29 -0.72 -9.47 11.58
N GLN A 30 0.27 -8.57 11.48
CA GLN A 30 0.41 -7.40 12.34
C GLN A 30 -0.03 -6.12 11.61
N ASN A 31 -0.45 -5.10 12.36
CA ASN A 31 -0.80 -3.81 11.77
C ASN A 31 0.40 -3.24 11.02
N ALA A 32 0.23 -2.90 9.74
CA ALA A 32 1.25 -2.23 8.95
C ALA A 32 1.00 -0.71 8.93
N GLN A 33 2.08 0.05 8.77
CA GLN A 33 2.03 1.50 8.58
C GLN A 33 2.58 1.85 7.20
N MET A 34 1.95 2.83 6.55
CA MET A 34 2.43 3.38 5.28
C MET A 34 3.59 4.36 5.55
N PRO A 35 4.57 4.48 4.64
CA PRO A 35 5.58 5.50 4.77
C PRO A 35 4.96 6.92 4.75
N GLU A 36 5.52 7.83 5.52
CA GLU A 36 5.06 9.24 5.65
C GLU A 36 5.62 10.16 4.54
N SER A 37 6.41 9.59 3.62
CA SER A 37 6.95 10.28 2.46
C SER A 37 7.10 9.32 1.28
N CYS A 38 7.23 9.87 0.08
CA CYS A 38 7.37 9.09 -1.15
C CYS A 38 8.60 8.16 -1.07
N VAL A 39 8.42 6.93 -1.55
CA VAL A 39 9.47 5.92 -1.66
C VAL A 39 9.62 5.49 -3.12
N ASN A 40 10.79 4.94 -3.46
CA ASN A 40 11.06 4.49 -4.82
C ASN A 40 10.17 3.30 -5.22
N TYR A 41 9.98 3.13 -6.54
CA TYR A 41 9.31 1.97 -7.14
C TYR A 41 9.87 0.63 -6.61
N GLY A 42 9.01 -0.38 -6.42
CA GLY A 42 9.40 -1.71 -5.95
C GLY A 42 9.74 -1.81 -4.46
N MET A 43 9.47 -0.75 -3.68
CA MET A 43 9.72 -0.72 -2.23
C MET A 43 8.48 -1.11 -1.43
N CYS A 44 8.65 -1.33 -0.12
CA CYS A 44 7.54 -1.61 0.81
C CYS A 44 6.71 -2.87 0.48
N GLY A 45 7.25 -3.79 -0.33
CA GLY A 45 6.61 -5.08 -0.65
C GLY A 45 5.56 -5.01 -1.75
N THR A 46 5.55 -3.95 -2.57
CA THR A 46 4.67 -3.77 -3.72
C THR A 46 5.45 -3.18 -4.90
N GLU A 47 4.99 -3.40 -6.13
CA GLU A 47 5.55 -2.74 -7.33
C GLU A 47 5.27 -1.23 -7.29
N ASP A 48 4.01 -0.86 -7.01
CA ASP A 48 3.56 0.54 -6.88
C ASP A 48 3.31 0.88 -5.40
N PRO A 49 4.24 1.61 -4.74
CA PRO A 49 4.12 1.95 -3.33
C PRO A 49 3.13 3.10 -3.09
N LEU A 50 2.44 3.04 -1.95
CA LEU A 50 1.61 4.12 -1.43
C LEU A 50 2.31 4.81 -0.26
N TRP A 51 2.08 6.11 -0.08
CA TRP A 51 2.60 6.89 1.04
C TRP A 51 1.57 7.91 1.54
N LEU A 52 1.76 8.37 2.77
CA LEU A 52 1.00 9.50 3.32
C LEU A 52 1.70 10.81 2.97
N ASN A 53 0.91 11.86 2.75
CA ASN A 53 1.42 13.23 2.64
C ASN A 53 1.52 13.86 4.04
N GLY A 54 2.54 13.49 4.81
CA GLY A 54 2.78 13.96 6.19
C GLY A 54 2.65 12.87 7.28
N PRO A 55 2.84 13.25 8.56
CA PRO A 55 3.02 12.31 9.67
C PRO A 55 1.75 11.51 9.99
N HIS A 56 1.81 10.34 10.61
CA HIS A 56 0.59 9.62 11.01
C HIS A 56 -0.28 10.45 11.98
N PRO A 57 -1.61 10.43 11.83
CA PRO A 57 -2.52 11.11 12.75
C PRO A 57 -2.33 10.59 14.19
N GLN A 58 -2.41 11.48 15.16
CA GLN A 58 -2.53 11.13 16.56
C GLN A 58 -3.99 10.81 16.92
N LEU A 59 -4.20 10.29 18.13
CA LEU A 59 -5.55 9.94 18.59
C LEU A 59 -6.46 11.17 18.64
N GLU A 60 -5.93 12.31 19.08
CA GLU A 60 -6.66 13.59 19.13
C GLU A 60 -7.06 14.15 17.76
N ASP A 61 -6.35 13.79 16.69
CA ASP A 61 -6.64 14.28 15.34
C ASP A 61 -7.90 13.63 14.74
N GLY A 62 -8.27 12.43 15.25
CA GLY A 62 -9.38 11.65 14.72
C GLY A 62 -9.17 11.23 13.25
N VAL A 63 -10.26 11.21 12.47
CA VAL A 63 -10.21 10.88 11.04
C VAL A 63 -9.83 12.12 10.25
N VAL A 64 -8.69 12.07 9.58
CA VAL A 64 -8.19 13.18 8.76
C VAL A 64 -8.29 12.87 7.27
N THR A 65 -8.51 13.90 6.45
CA THR A 65 -8.38 13.83 5.00
C THR A 65 -7.11 14.57 4.60
N ARG A 66 -6.33 14.01 3.68
CA ARG A 66 -5.11 14.65 3.14
C ARG A 66 -5.23 14.80 1.64
N GLN A 67 -4.65 15.89 1.13
CA GLN A 67 -4.59 16.21 -0.29
C GLN A 67 -3.32 15.63 -0.92
#